data_AF-A0A941P334-F1
#
_entry.id   AF-A0A941P334-F1
#
_cell.length_a   1.000
_cell.length_b   1.000
_cell.length_c   1.000
_cell.angle_alpha   90.00
_cell.angle_beta   90.00
_cell.angle_gamma   90.00
#
_symmetry.space_group_name_H-M   'P 1'
#
loop_
_entity.id
_entity.type
_entity.pdbx_description
1 polymer ?
#
loop_
_entity_poly.entity_id
_entity_poly.type
_entity_poly.pdbx_seq_one_letter_code
_entity_poly.pdbx_strand_id
1 'polypeptide(L)'
;FATLSPMPGLRAWVGRNAAGLTASLPARQQQALAKELGVTGELAAAQLLAALDGVTQLNERSAVARWLLRAAARYLGATQGDAGRLVDAVARFHLGNGARVERLNWLADPSPKGLKQSWGLMVNYLYDPKRLDKHRALLARGKVPFSSAVETLQD
;
A
#
# COMPACT_ATOMS: atom_id res chain seq x y z
N PHE A 1 -18.41 0.42 -11.45
CA PHE A 1 -18.20 1.76 -10.84
C PHE A 1 -16.98 1.70 -9.93
N ALA A 2 -16.32 2.82 -9.64
CA ALA A 2 -15.13 2.85 -8.79
C ALA A 2 -15.26 3.88 -7.66
N THR A 3 -14.59 3.65 -6.54
CA THR A 3 -14.51 4.57 -5.41
C THR A 3 -13.19 5.33 -5.40
N LEU A 4 -13.06 6.39 -4.62
CA LEU A 4 -11.77 6.95 -4.20
C LEU A 4 -11.77 6.97 -2.66
N SER A 5 -11.08 6.01 -2.05
CA SER A 5 -11.21 5.67 -0.64
C SER A 5 -9.93 5.95 0.16
N PRO A 6 -10.03 6.39 1.42
CA PRO A 6 -8.87 6.60 2.29
C PRO A 6 -8.28 5.28 2.80
N MET A 7 -7.05 5.33 3.31
CA MET A 7 -6.35 4.19 3.93
C MET A 7 -5.90 4.53 5.36
N PRO A 8 -6.84 4.65 6.32
CA PRO A 8 -6.63 5.33 7.60
C PRO A 8 -5.55 4.71 8.50
N GLY A 9 -5.25 3.42 8.34
CA GLY A 9 -4.26 2.70 9.15
C GLY A 9 -2.90 2.51 8.49
N LEU A 10 -2.70 3.01 7.26
CA LEU A 10 -1.51 2.72 6.47
C LEU A 10 -0.23 3.19 7.18
N ARG A 11 -0.18 4.45 7.64
CA ARG A 11 1.01 5.02 8.29
C ARG A 11 1.45 4.23 9.51
N ALA A 12 0.49 3.89 10.37
CA ALA A 12 0.76 3.10 11.57
C ALA A 12 1.23 1.68 11.24
N TRP A 13 0.62 1.03 10.24
CA TRP A 13 1.03 -0.31 9.84
C TRP A 13 2.42 -0.33 9.20
N VAL A 14 2.72 0.59 8.28
CA VAL A 14 4.05 0.72 7.67
C VAL A 14 5.11 0.99 8.73
N GLY A 15 4.83 1.88 9.71
CA GLY A 15 5.76 2.14 10.81
C GLY A 15 6.19 0.89 11.59
N ARG A 16 5.29 -0.09 11.78
CA ARG A 16 5.59 -1.36 12.46
C ARG A 16 6.26 -2.40 11.55
N ASN A 17 6.10 -2.29 10.23
CA ASN A 17 6.53 -3.32 9.28
C ASN A 17 7.66 -2.86 8.35
N ALA A 18 8.13 -1.61 8.47
CA ALA A 18 9.07 -0.99 7.54
C ALA A 18 10.38 -1.79 7.39
N ALA A 19 10.90 -2.37 8.48
CA ALA A 19 12.11 -3.21 8.43
C ALA A 19 11.90 -4.45 7.54
N GLY A 20 10.84 -5.23 7.80
CA GLY A 20 10.53 -6.42 6.99
C GLY A 20 10.17 -6.07 5.54
N LEU A 21 9.44 -4.97 5.33
CA LEU A 21 9.11 -4.48 3.99
C LEU A 21 10.37 -4.14 3.21
N THR A 22 11.35 -3.49 3.85
CA THR A 22 12.62 -3.11 3.22
C THR A 22 13.50 -4.32 2.95
N ALA A 23 13.61 -5.23 3.91
CA ALA A 23 14.37 -6.47 3.75
C ALA A 23 13.82 -7.38 2.63
N SER A 24 12.50 -7.32 2.38
CA SER A 24 11.85 -8.10 1.31
C SER A 24 12.06 -7.55 -0.10
N LEU A 25 12.73 -6.40 -0.26
CA LEU A 25 12.94 -5.79 -1.57
C LEU A 25 14.05 -6.52 -2.34
N PRO A 26 13.94 -6.61 -3.68
CA PRO A 26 15.07 -6.99 -4.52
C PRO A 26 16.28 -6.06 -4.30
N ALA A 27 17.50 -6.60 -4.36
CA ALA A 27 18.74 -5.85 -4.10
C ALA A 27 18.86 -4.56 -4.94
N ARG A 28 18.41 -4.59 -6.20
CA ARG A 28 18.38 -3.41 -7.09
C ARG A 28 17.50 -2.28 -6.55
N GLN A 29 16.37 -2.62 -5.93
CA GLN A 29 15.47 -1.62 -5.34
C GLN A 29 16.04 -1.08 -4.03
N GLN A 30 16.67 -1.92 -3.22
CA GLN A 30 17.38 -1.47 -2.01
C GLN A 30 18.52 -0.49 -2.36
N GLN A 31 19.31 -0.79 -3.38
CA GLN A 31 20.38 0.10 -3.87
C GLN A 31 19.84 1.44 -4.40
N ALA A 32 18.71 1.42 -5.12
CA ALA A 32 18.08 2.64 -5.61
C ALA A 32 17.60 3.53 -4.45
N LEU A 33 17.01 2.94 -3.40
CA LEU A 33 16.61 3.65 -2.20
C LEU A 33 17.81 4.22 -1.45
N ALA A 34 18.85 3.42 -1.20
CA ALA A 34 20.05 3.86 -0.52
C ALA A 34 20.72 5.03 -1.27
N LYS A 35 20.79 4.94 -2.61
CA LYS A 35 21.32 6.01 -3.46
C LYS A 35 20.49 7.29 -3.37
N GLU A 36 19.17 7.20 -3.47
CA GLU A 36 18.28 8.38 -3.37
C GLU A 36 18.37 9.06 -2.00
N LEU A 37 18.56 8.28 -0.94
CA LEU A 37 18.67 8.77 0.43
C LEU A 37 20.10 9.12 0.86
N GLY A 38 21.10 8.95 -0.02
CA GLY A 38 22.50 9.21 0.32
C GLY A 38 23.07 8.30 1.41
N VAL A 39 22.50 7.10 1.60
CA VAL A 39 22.91 6.15 2.62
C VAL A 39 24.08 5.30 2.11
N THR A 40 25.18 5.30 2.87
CA THR A 40 26.31 4.40 2.66
C THR A 40 26.13 3.17 3.55
N GLY A 41 25.94 1.99 2.93
CA GLY A 41 25.74 0.73 3.64
C GLY A 41 24.27 0.28 3.68
N GLU A 42 23.90 -0.44 4.74
CA GLU A 42 22.55 -1.01 4.87
C GLU A 42 21.52 0.09 5.18
N LEU A 43 20.42 0.09 4.42
CA LEU A 43 19.35 1.06 4.57
C LEU A 43 18.47 0.71 5.78
N ALA A 44 18.48 1.58 6.79
CA ALA A 44 17.63 1.41 7.96
C ALA A 44 16.18 1.86 7.68
N ALA A 45 15.22 1.13 8.24
CA ALA A 45 13.81 1.47 8.16
C ALA A 45 13.48 2.89 8.67
N ALA A 46 14.20 3.36 9.69
CA ALA A 46 14.02 4.71 10.24
C ALA A 46 14.36 5.80 9.21
N GLN A 47 15.36 5.59 8.36
CA GLN A 47 15.75 6.55 7.32
C GLN A 47 14.67 6.67 6.24
N LEU A 48 14.05 5.55 5.86
CA LEU A 48 12.90 5.54 4.95
C LEU A 48 11.69 6.27 5.54
N LEU A 49 11.36 5.99 6.80
CA LEU A 49 10.24 6.64 7.48
C LEU A 49 10.46 8.16 7.61
N ALA A 50 11.68 8.60 7.92
CA ALA A 50 12.03 10.02 7.98
C ALA A 50 11.93 10.70 6.61
N ALA A 51 12.35 10.03 5.53
CA ALA A 51 12.22 10.57 4.18
C ALA A 51 10.75 10.84 3.78
N LEU A 52 9.81 10.06 4.33
CA LEU A 52 8.38 10.25 4.08
C LEU A 52 7.75 11.43 4.84
N ASP A 53 8.45 12.09 5.77
CA ASP A 53 7.95 13.33 6.35
C ASP A 53 7.93 14.47 5.30
N GLY A 54 8.79 14.38 4.28
CA GLY A 54 8.80 15.26 3.10
C GLY A 54 7.99 14.75 1.91
N VAL A 55 7.03 13.83 2.10
CA VAL A 55 6.36 13.12 0.99
C VAL A 55 5.76 14.01 -0.09
N THR A 56 5.30 15.22 0.25
CA THR A 56 4.71 16.16 -0.72
C THR A 56 5.71 16.71 -1.72
N GLN A 57 7.02 16.61 -1.42
CA GLN A 57 8.10 17.00 -2.32
C GLN A 57 8.65 15.84 -3.15
N LEU A 58 8.19 14.61 -2.90
CA LEU A 58 8.63 13.44 -3.64
C LEU A 58 7.86 13.31 -4.96
N ASN A 59 8.60 12.99 -6.02
CA ASN A 59 8.01 12.56 -7.28
C ASN A 59 7.51 11.10 -7.14
N GLU A 60 6.33 10.78 -7.68
CA GLU A 60 5.78 9.41 -7.64
C GLU A 60 6.74 8.34 -8.21
N ARG A 61 7.63 8.73 -9.13
CA ARG A 61 8.63 7.83 -9.76
C ARG A 61 9.88 7.62 -8.92
N SER A 62 10.06 8.38 -7.83
CA SER A 62 11.22 8.23 -6.95
C SER A 62 11.24 6.84 -6.31
N ALA A 63 12.41 6.38 -5.90
CA ALA A 63 12.57 5.10 -5.22
C ALA A 63 11.76 5.07 -3.92
N VAL A 64 11.78 6.16 -3.13
CA VAL A 64 11.02 6.26 -1.87
C VAL A 64 9.51 6.21 -2.13
N ALA A 65 9.02 6.94 -3.15
CA ALA A 65 7.61 6.91 -3.52
C ALA A 65 7.16 5.51 -3.97
N ARG A 66 7.95 4.85 -4.82
CA ARG A 66 7.68 3.48 -5.28
C ARG A 66 7.71 2.47 -4.14
N TRP A 67 8.61 2.63 -3.18
CA TRP A 67 8.63 1.82 -1.96
C TRP A 67 7.34 1.98 -1.16
N LEU A 68 6.86 3.22 -0.97
CA LEU A 68 5.61 3.46 -0.26
C LEU A 68 4.41 2.86 -1.00
N LEU A 69 4.36 2.96 -2.34
CA LEU A 69 3.30 2.33 -3.14
C LEU A 69 3.29 0.79 -2.98
N ARG A 70 4.47 0.16 -2.99
CA ARG A 70 4.62 -1.28 -2.67
C ARG A 70 4.15 -1.60 -1.25
N ALA A 71 4.55 -0.81 -0.28
CA ALA A 71 4.11 -0.96 1.11
C ALA A 71 2.59 -0.85 1.24
N ALA A 72 1.96 0.10 0.54
CA ALA A 72 0.51 0.26 0.49
C ALA A 72 -0.18 -0.93 -0.18
N ALA A 73 0.35 -1.45 -1.29
CA ALA A 73 -0.20 -2.65 -1.94
C ALA A 73 -0.18 -3.86 -0.98
N ARG A 74 0.94 -4.07 -0.26
CA ARG A 74 1.05 -5.14 0.74
C ARG A 74 0.13 -4.92 1.94
N TYR A 75 -0.04 -3.68 2.39
CA TYR A 75 -0.98 -3.33 3.46
C TYR A 75 -2.42 -3.70 3.12
N LEU A 76 -2.87 -3.44 1.89
CA LEU A 76 -4.22 -3.76 1.43
C LEU A 76 -4.50 -5.27 1.37
N GLY A 77 -3.45 -6.09 1.25
CA GLY A 77 -3.51 -7.55 1.33
C GLY A 77 -3.20 -8.13 2.71
N ALA A 78 -2.75 -7.32 3.66
CA ALA A 78 -2.30 -7.80 4.96
C ALA A 78 -3.48 -8.25 5.82
N THR A 79 -3.31 -9.39 6.50
CA THR A 79 -4.29 -9.97 7.42
C THR A 79 -3.73 -10.04 8.84
N GLN A 80 -4.62 -10.07 9.84
CA GLN A 80 -4.26 -10.21 11.25
C GLN A 80 -5.22 -11.16 11.99
N GLY A 81 -4.69 -11.79 13.04
CA GLY A 81 -5.40 -12.77 13.86
C GLY A 81 -5.66 -14.10 13.13
N ASP A 82 -6.10 -15.09 13.89
CA ASP A 82 -6.26 -16.48 13.39
C ASP A 82 -7.34 -16.61 12.31
N ALA A 83 -8.31 -15.69 12.30
CA ALA A 83 -9.38 -15.63 11.30
C ALA A 83 -8.96 -14.98 9.97
N GLY A 84 -7.68 -14.59 9.79
CA GLY A 84 -7.19 -14.02 8.53
C GLY A 84 -7.87 -12.71 8.13
N ARG A 85 -8.28 -11.90 9.12
CA ARG A 85 -9.04 -10.67 8.86
C ARG A 85 -8.13 -9.60 8.26
N LEU A 86 -8.53 -9.01 7.13
CA LEU A 86 -7.81 -7.86 6.53
C LEU A 86 -7.59 -6.76 7.56
N VAL A 87 -6.36 -6.21 7.60
CA VAL A 87 -5.95 -5.16 8.54
C VAL A 87 -6.73 -3.87 8.28
N ASP A 88 -6.78 -3.42 7.03
CA ASP A 88 -7.51 -2.20 6.67
C ASP A 88 -9.03 -2.41 6.72
N ALA A 89 -9.72 -1.55 7.48
CA ALA A 89 -11.16 -1.63 7.62
C ALA A 89 -11.90 -1.22 6.35
N VAL A 90 -11.35 -0.26 5.59
CA VAL A 90 -11.95 0.24 4.35
C VAL A 90 -11.81 -0.82 3.24
N ALA A 91 -10.64 -1.45 3.12
CA ALA A 91 -10.42 -2.60 2.25
C ALA A 91 -11.38 -3.74 2.59
N ARG A 92 -11.50 -4.09 3.87
CA ARG A 92 -12.42 -5.14 4.32
C ARG A 92 -13.86 -4.88 3.89
N PHE A 93 -14.32 -3.63 3.99
CA PHE A 93 -15.66 -3.25 3.55
C PHE A 93 -15.82 -3.40 2.03
N HIS A 94 -14.93 -2.81 1.23
CA HIS A 94 -15.09 -2.84 -0.23
C HIS A 94 -14.89 -4.23 -0.82
N LEU A 95 -13.85 -4.94 -0.38
CA LEU A 95 -13.54 -6.30 -0.83
C LEU A 95 -14.62 -7.29 -0.37
N GLY A 96 -15.14 -7.14 0.85
CA GLY A 96 -16.28 -7.94 1.34
C GLY A 96 -17.54 -7.77 0.49
N ASN A 97 -17.71 -6.60 -0.12
CA ASN A 97 -18.78 -6.31 -1.07
C ASN A 97 -18.46 -6.72 -2.52
N GLY A 98 -17.35 -7.42 -2.77
CA GLY A 98 -16.99 -7.96 -4.10
C GLY A 98 -16.21 -6.99 -4.99
N ALA A 99 -15.74 -5.87 -4.47
CA ALA A 99 -14.82 -5.02 -5.22
C ALA A 99 -13.45 -5.70 -5.38
N ARG A 100 -12.63 -5.16 -6.28
CA ARG A 100 -11.18 -5.39 -6.32
C ARG A 100 -10.43 -4.12 -6.00
N VAL A 101 -9.22 -4.25 -5.47
CA VAL A 101 -8.28 -3.12 -5.38
C VAL A 101 -7.83 -2.78 -6.80
N GLU A 102 -8.20 -1.59 -7.28
CA GLU A 102 -8.02 -1.21 -8.68
C GLU A 102 -6.73 -0.44 -8.90
N ARG A 103 -6.51 0.62 -8.11
CA ARG A 103 -5.41 1.56 -8.32
C ARG A 103 -5.05 2.24 -7.01
N LEU A 104 -3.75 2.39 -6.77
CA LEU A 104 -3.21 3.31 -5.76
C LEU A 104 -2.99 4.67 -6.40
N ASN A 105 -3.36 5.74 -5.69
CA ASN A 105 -3.26 7.10 -6.17
C ASN A 105 -2.27 7.88 -5.28
N TRP A 106 -1.17 8.31 -5.89
CA TRP A 106 -0.16 9.13 -5.25
C TRP A 106 -0.70 10.52 -4.88
N LEU A 107 -0.55 10.92 -3.61
CA LEU A 107 -0.95 12.23 -3.09
C LEU A 107 -2.37 12.69 -3.49
N ALA A 108 -3.32 11.76 -3.58
CA ALA A 108 -4.70 12.08 -3.92
C ALA A 108 -5.46 12.82 -2.79
N ASP A 109 -5.00 12.72 -1.54
CA ASP A 109 -5.48 13.53 -0.42
C ASP A 109 -4.31 14.25 0.28
N PRO A 110 -3.90 15.44 -0.18
CA PRO A 110 -2.82 16.20 0.44
C PRO A 110 -3.25 16.93 1.73
N SER A 111 -4.48 16.72 2.23
CA SER A 111 -4.92 17.35 3.47
C SER A 111 -4.08 16.88 4.67
N PRO A 112 -3.99 17.66 5.76
CA PRO A 112 -3.28 17.23 6.97
C PRO A 112 -3.75 15.87 7.51
N LYS A 113 -5.04 15.55 7.34
CA LYS A 113 -5.60 14.25 7.71
C LYS A 113 -5.09 13.13 6.81
N GLY A 114 -5.14 13.30 5.49
CA GLY A 114 -4.64 12.32 4.51
C GLY A 114 -3.15 12.04 4.69
N LEU A 115 -2.34 13.09 4.90
CA LEU A 115 -0.91 12.96 5.18
C LEU A 115 -0.63 12.21 6.50
N LYS A 116 -1.41 12.48 7.55
CA LYS A 116 -1.29 11.78 8.84
C LYS A 116 -1.70 10.30 8.75
N GLN A 117 -2.66 9.95 7.90
CA GLN A 117 -3.20 8.61 7.80
C GLN A 117 -2.43 7.70 6.85
N SER A 118 -2.05 8.21 5.68
CA SER A 118 -1.55 7.41 4.56
C SER A 118 -0.54 8.15 3.68
N TRP A 119 0.11 9.21 4.19
CA TRP A 119 0.98 10.09 3.39
C TRP A 119 0.27 10.63 2.13
N GLY A 120 -1.05 10.82 2.23
CA GLY A 120 -1.90 11.30 1.14
C GLY A 120 -2.22 10.28 0.06
N LEU A 121 -1.80 9.01 0.23
CA LEU A 121 -2.23 7.94 -0.66
C LEU A 121 -3.72 7.64 -0.47
N MET A 122 -4.42 7.45 -1.59
CA MET A 122 -5.78 6.91 -1.64
C MET A 122 -5.84 5.70 -2.58
N VAL A 123 -6.92 4.94 -2.49
CA VAL A 123 -7.12 3.72 -3.29
C VAL A 123 -8.45 3.76 -4.01
N ASN A 124 -8.47 3.34 -5.27
CA ASN A 124 -9.72 3.03 -5.96
C ASN A 124 -10.09 1.57 -5.74
N TYR A 125 -11.36 1.31 -5.37
CA TYR A 125 -11.95 -0.02 -5.44
C TYR A 125 -12.90 -0.09 -6.63
N LEU A 126 -12.67 -1.04 -7.54
CA LEU A 126 -13.55 -1.26 -8.69
C LEU A 126 -14.60 -2.33 -8.38
N TYR A 127 -15.86 -1.95 -8.55
CA TYR A 127 -17.00 -2.85 -8.57
C TYR A 127 -17.36 -3.15 -10.03
N ASP A 128 -17.09 -4.39 -10.42
CA ASP A 128 -17.58 -4.99 -11.67
C ASP A 128 -18.78 -5.89 -11.32
N PRO A 129 -20.03 -5.50 -11.68
CA PRO A 129 -21.23 -6.29 -11.38
C PRO A 129 -21.14 -7.74 -11.83
N LYS A 130 -20.39 -8.03 -12.91
CA LYS A 130 -20.22 -9.39 -13.44
C LYS A 130 -19.24 -10.24 -12.63
N ARG A 131 -18.50 -9.65 -11.68
CA ARG A 131 -17.43 -10.32 -10.93
C ARG A 131 -17.61 -10.29 -9.40
N LEU A 132 -18.64 -9.65 -8.88
CA LEU A 132 -18.85 -9.49 -7.43
C LEU A 132 -18.78 -10.83 -6.68
N ASP A 133 -19.55 -11.83 -7.12
CA ASP A 133 -19.58 -13.16 -6.50
C ASP A 133 -18.22 -13.86 -6.57
N LYS A 134 -17.55 -13.78 -7.72
CA LYS A 134 -16.21 -14.34 -7.90
C LYS A 134 -15.22 -13.71 -6.92
N HIS A 135 -15.21 -12.39 -6.80
CA HIS A 135 -14.31 -11.67 -5.90
C HIS A 135 -14.59 -11.98 -4.43
N ARG A 136 -15.87 -12.08 -4.03
CA ARG A 136 -16.25 -12.53 -2.69
C ARG A 136 -15.77 -13.95 -2.39
N ALA A 137 -15.94 -14.87 -3.34
CA ALA A 137 -15.47 -16.24 -3.20
C ALA A 137 -13.93 -16.35 -3.12
N LEU A 138 -13.20 -15.50 -3.85
CA LEU A 138 -11.74 -15.41 -3.72
C LEU A 138 -11.34 -14.92 -2.33
N LEU A 139 -11.98 -13.85 -1.84
CA LEU A 139 -11.68 -13.29 -0.52
C LEU A 139 -11.98 -14.28 0.60
N ALA A 140 -13.06 -15.05 0.50
CA ALA A 140 -13.40 -16.11 1.46
C ALA A 140 -12.33 -17.22 1.54
N ARG A 141 -11.50 -17.37 0.49
CA ARG A 141 -10.34 -18.29 0.45
C ARG A 141 -9.02 -17.59 0.81
N GLY A 142 -9.07 -16.37 1.34
CA GLY A 142 -7.89 -15.58 1.69
C GLY A 142 -7.20 -14.90 0.50
N LYS A 143 -7.77 -14.96 -0.71
CA LYS A 143 -7.18 -14.31 -1.90
C LYS A 143 -7.83 -12.95 -2.14
N VAL A 144 -7.08 -11.88 -1.90
CA VAL A 144 -7.53 -10.52 -2.22
C VAL A 144 -7.55 -10.28 -3.73
N PRO A 145 -8.67 -9.84 -4.32
CA PRO A 145 -8.72 -9.43 -5.72
C PRO A 145 -7.99 -8.09 -5.92
N PHE A 146 -6.89 -8.13 -6.66
CA PHE A 146 -6.14 -6.96 -7.11
C PHE A 146 -6.26 -6.81 -8.64
N SER A 147 -6.07 -5.59 -9.14
CA SER A 147 -5.75 -5.38 -10.56
C SER A 147 -4.30 -5.83 -10.83
N SER A 148 -3.99 -6.18 -12.08
CA SER A 148 -2.63 -6.57 -12.46
C SER A 148 -1.60 -5.50 -12.12
N ALA A 149 -1.95 -4.23 -12.28
CA ALA A 149 -1.09 -3.10 -11.96
C ALA A 149 -0.74 -3.04 -10.46
N VAL A 150 -1.67 -3.40 -9.57
CA VAL A 150 -1.41 -3.43 -8.12
C VAL A 150 -0.75 -4.74 -7.68
N GLU A 151 -1.01 -5.86 -8.37
CA GLU A 151 -0.28 -7.12 -8.15
C GLU A 151 1.22 -6.93 -8.41
N THR A 152 1.61 -6.28 -9.52
CA THR A 152 3.02 -6.01 -9.84
C THR A 152 3.74 -5.13 -8.81
N LEU A 153 3.01 -4.38 -7.98
CA LEU A 153 3.61 -3.62 -6.87
C LEU A 153 3.97 -4.49 -5.67
N GLN A 154 3.42 -5.71 -5.55
CA GLN A 154 3.64 -6.59 -4.40
C GLN A 154 4.88 -7.47 -4.54
N ASP A 155 5.31 -7.70 -5.78
CA ASP A 155 6.56 -8.38 -6.15
C ASP A 155 7.79 -7.57 -5.68
#